data_AF-A0A6P8GZY9-F1
#
_entry.id   AF-A0A6P8GZY9-F1
#
_cell.length_a   1.000
_cell.length_b   1.000
_cell.length_c   1.000
_cell.angle_alpha   90.00
_cell.angle_beta   90.00
_cell.angle_gamma   90.00
#
_symmetry.space_group_name_H-M   'P 1'
#
loop_
_entity.id
_entity.type
_entity.pdbx_description
1 polymer ?
#
loop_
_entity_poly.entity_id
_entity_poly.type
_entity_poly.pdbx_seq_one_letter_code
_entity_poly.pdbx_strand_id
1 'polypeptide(L)'
;MTNKQQLDLGNVARNMSSDEQAISLIARLVTQPAVNLESSEITRHTGEISELKEQLEQKDAEIIELRKNVKQLEEDNHNLLIKLEAKDEEVKILKKRIQLLEDEKKILKEELAAVHFKLKSIEEEMKNIQQSRQDDEEKSSKLDEEMKMIHYTLKEIKKDLAATKSENEVLKKQIRHQTRYVPGALPLMSVQVSEEANASKNLGEMCLQIQAQLYKKILPGYFTPIRSYKIATLKKDIEKLSKTVNEKAEALKRWEDLKSTLQLREEDFEEALDALQEGYNRSHDLKPPNLNVKVLKESAELLERRNILKGWISLERVNGLIDVWKNLVDCGEKA
;
A
#
# COMPACT_ATOMS: atom_id res chain seq x y z
N MET A 1 -32.88 -186.25 37.59
CA MET A 1 -34.33 -186.34 37.84
C MET A 1 -34.88 -184.94 38.02
N THR A 2 -35.98 -184.66 37.33
CA THR A 2 -36.84 -183.46 37.33
C THR A 2 -37.09 -182.82 38.72
N ASN A 3 -37.17 -181.49 38.84
CA ASN A 3 -38.47 -180.76 38.78
C ASN A 3 -38.38 -179.22 38.94
N LYS A 4 -39.43 -178.56 38.42
CA LYS A 4 -39.78 -177.12 38.39
C LYS A 4 -40.15 -176.51 39.77
N GLN A 5 -39.99 -175.18 39.89
CA GLN A 5 -40.99 -174.16 40.36
C GLN A 5 -40.32 -172.76 40.34
N GLN A 6 -40.69 -171.77 39.51
CA GLN A 6 -41.85 -170.83 39.48
C GLN A 6 -41.69 -169.54 40.34
N LEU A 7 -41.55 -168.40 39.62
CA LEU A 7 -41.95 -166.99 39.86
C LEU A 7 -41.58 -166.25 41.16
N ASP A 8 -40.90 -165.10 41.03
CA ASP A 8 -41.50 -163.81 41.39
C ASP A 8 -40.85 -162.61 40.66
N LEU A 9 -41.68 -161.67 40.22
CA LEU A 9 -41.33 -160.42 39.52
C LEU A 9 -41.51 -159.26 40.50
N GLY A 10 -40.47 -158.46 40.74
CA GLY A 10 -40.63 -157.24 41.52
C GLY A 10 -39.39 -156.34 41.62
N ASN A 11 -39.49 -155.17 40.99
CA ASN A 11 -38.73 -153.93 41.25
C ASN A 11 -37.26 -153.86 40.82
N VAL A 12 -37.09 -153.46 39.55
CA VAL A 12 -35.87 -152.82 39.03
C VAL A 12 -35.78 -151.39 39.59
N ALA A 13 -35.04 -151.22 40.69
CA ALA A 13 -34.54 -149.92 41.10
C ALA A 13 -33.38 -149.51 40.17
N ARG A 14 -33.66 -148.64 39.20
CA ARG A 14 -32.61 -147.93 38.47
C ARG A 14 -32.01 -146.88 39.41
N ASN A 15 -30.81 -147.16 39.90
CA ASN A 15 -29.91 -146.10 40.37
C ASN A 15 -29.62 -145.20 39.17
N MET A 16 -30.19 -143.99 39.17
CA MET A 16 -29.79 -142.93 38.23
C MET A 16 -28.30 -142.65 38.48
N SER A 17 -27.51 -142.69 37.41
CA SER A 17 -26.09 -142.31 37.45
C SER A 17 -25.98 -140.87 37.94
N SER A 18 -24.94 -140.57 38.72
CA SER A 18 -24.59 -139.21 39.20
C SER A 18 -24.63 -138.17 38.07
N ASP A 19 -24.35 -138.60 36.84
CA ASP A 19 -24.38 -137.75 35.65
C ASP A 19 -25.80 -137.32 35.24
N GLU A 20 -26.83 -138.15 35.40
CA GLU A 20 -28.22 -137.78 35.06
C GLU A 20 -28.85 -136.83 36.09
N GLN A 21 -28.48 -136.97 37.37
CA GLN A 21 -28.90 -136.00 38.40
C GLN A 21 -28.22 -134.64 38.18
N ALA A 22 -26.94 -134.64 37.83
CA ALA A 22 -26.22 -133.43 37.43
C ALA A 22 -26.85 -132.78 36.19
N ILE A 23 -27.18 -133.56 35.16
CA ILE A 23 -27.85 -133.05 33.93
C ILE A 23 -29.22 -132.45 34.26
N SER A 24 -30.02 -133.04 35.17
CA SER A 24 -31.33 -132.46 35.54
C SER A 24 -31.21 -131.18 36.37
N LEU A 25 -30.22 -131.09 37.27
CA LEU A 25 -29.94 -129.89 38.05
C LEU A 25 -29.43 -128.77 37.14
N ILE A 26 -28.55 -129.09 36.20
CA ILE A 26 -28.06 -128.16 35.17
C ILE A 26 -29.23 -127.70 34.28
N ALA A 27 -30.08 -128.62 33.79
CA ALA A 27 -31.24 -128.26 32.98
C ALA A 27 -32.24 -127.37 33.76
N ARG A 28 -32.41 -127.59 35.06
CA ARG A 28 -33.29 -126.80 35.92
C ARG A 28 -32.70 -125.43 36.26
N LEU A 29 -31.37 -125.33 36.42
CA LEU A 29 -30.65 -124.05 36.55
C LEU A 29 -30.70 -123.23 35.24
N VAL A 30 -30.61 -123.90 34.09
CA VAL A 30 -30.72 -123.28 32.75
C VAL A 30 -32.15 -122.84 32.42
N THR A 31 -33.18 -123.45 33.03
CA THR A 31 -34.60 -123.11 32.82
C THR A 31 -35.21 -122.26 33.95
N GLN A 32 -34.42 -121.73 34.89
CA GLN A 32 -34.93 -120.88 35.96
C GLN A 32 -35.49 -119.55 35.39
N PRO A 33 -36.77 -119.22 35.63
CA PRO A 33 -37.37 -117.97 35.14
C PRO A 33 -36.75 -116.72 35.77
N ALA A 34 -36.17 -116.82 36.98
CA ALA A 34 -35.48 -115.72 37.65
C ALA A 34 -34.18 -115.30 36.93
N VAL A 35 -33.39 -116.28 36.47
CA VAL A 35 -32.14 -116.03 35.73
C VAL A 35 -32.44 -115.43 34.34
N ASN A 36 -33.54 -115.85 33.70
CA ASN A 36 -34.00 -115.26 32.45
C ASN A 36 -34.61 -113.85 32.63
N LEU A 37 -35.29 -113.56 33.74
CA LEU A 37 -35.78 -112.21 34.06
C LEU A 37 -34.63 -111.23 34.35
N GLU A 38 -33.66 -111.61 35.18
CA GLU A 38 -32.47 -110.79 35.45
C GLU A 38 -31.68 -110.50 34.17
N SER A 39 -31.51 -111.51 33.29
CA SER A 39 -30.85 -111.34 32.00
C SER A 39 -31.62 -110.38 31.06
N SER A 40 -32.96 -110.43 31.09
CA SER A 40 -33.84 -109.49 30.37
C SER A 40 -33.75 -108.05 30.91
N GLU A 41 -33.62 -107.86 32.22
CA GLU A 41 -33.49 -106.53 32.82
C GLU A 41 -32.10 -105.94 32.56
N ILE A 42 -31.05 -106.75 32.64
CA ILE A 42 -29.68 -106.35 32.31
C ILE A 42 -29.58 -105.92 30.84
N THR A 43 -30.18 -106.65 29.91
CA THR A 43 -30.19 -106.28 28.48
C THR A 43 -30.95 -104.98 28.25
N ARG A 44 -32.09 -104.75 28.92
CA ARG A 44 -32.82 -103.47 28.87
C ARG A 44 -31.98 -102.30 29.39
N HIS A 45 -31.40 -102.42 30.58
CA HIS A 45 -30.55 -101.38 31.17
C HIS A 45 -29.31 -101.12 30.30
N THR A 46 -28.74 -102.15 29.69
CA THR A 46 -27.59 -102.00 28.76
C THR A 46 -27.99 -101.17 27.54
N GLY A 47 -29.20 -101.38 27.01
CA GLY A 47 -29.77 -100.56 25.93
C GLY A 47 -29.96 -99.09 26.34
N GLU A 48 -30.56 -98.85 27.50
CA GLU A 48 -30.76 -97.49 28.05
C GLU A 48 -29.43 -96.77 28.30
N ILE A 49 -28.42 -97.47 28.82
CA ILE A 49 -27.07 -96.92 29.01
C ILE A 49 -26.44 -96.56 27.67
N SER A 50 -26.63 -97.39 26.63
CA SER A 50 -26.12 -97.10 25.29
C SER A 50 -26.78 -95.87 24.69
N GLU A 51 -28.10 -95.75 24.80
CA GLU A 51 -28.86 -94.61 24.27
C GLU A 51 -28.50 -93.31 25.01
N LEU A 52 -28.36 -93.35 26.33
CA LEU A 52 -27.91 -92.20 27.12
C LEU A 52 -26.47 -91.77 26.75
N LYS A 53 -25.58 -92.72 26.46
CA LYS A 53 -24.22 -92.40 25.99
C LYS A 53 -24.24 -91.69 24.64
N GLU A 54 -25.06 -92.17 23.70
CA GLU A 54 -25.19 -91.54 22.38
C GLU A 54 -25.76 -90.11 22.49
N GLN A 55 -26.76 -89.91 23.34
CA GLN A 55 -27.28 -88.57 23.64
C GLN A 55 -26.23 -87.67 24.30
N LEU A 56 -25.40 -88.20 25.20
CA LEU A 56 -24.33 -87.45 25.85
C LEU A 56 -23.29 -86.99 24.82
N GLU A 57 -22.86 -87.89 23.93
CA GLU A 57 -21.91 -87.57 22.85
C GLU A 57 -22.48 -86.51 21.89
N GLN A 58 -23.77 -86.60 21.55
CA GLN A 58 -24.43 -85.60 20.72
C GLN A 58 -24.48 -84.22 21.41
N LYS A 59 -24.77 -84.20 22.71
CA LYS A 59 -24.78 -82.96 23.51
C LYS A 59 -23.38 -82.37 23.68
N ASP A 60 -22.36 -83.21 23.84
CA ASP A 60 -20.97 -82.77 23.89
C ASP A 60 -20.53 -82.13 22.57
N ALA A 61 -20.93 -82.70 21.43
CA ALA A 61 -20.70 -82.10 20.11
C ALA A 61 -21.38 -80.73 19.98
N GLU A 62 -22.66 -80.63 20.40
CA GLU A 62 -23.41 -79.37 20.40
C GLU A 62 -22.74 -78.30 21.29
N ILE A 63 -22.24 -78.69 22.47
CA ILE A 63 -21.51 -77.79 23.38
C ILE A 63 -20.21 -77.27 22.73
N ILE A 64 -19.47 -78.13 22.02
CA ILE A 64 -18.25 -77.72 21.31
C ILE A 64 -18.58 -76.70 20.22
N GLU A 65 -19.64 -76.92 19.44
CA GLU A 65 -20.07 -76.01 18.39
C GLU A 65 -20.56 -74.66 18.97
N LEU A 66 -21.38 -74.69 20.02
CA LEU A 66 -21.82 -73.47 20.70
C LEU A 66 -20.64 -72.67 21.26
N ARG A 67 -19.65 -73.34 21.87
CA ARG A 67 -18.42 -72.67 22.36
C ARG A 67 -17.63 -72.01 21.23
N LYS A 68 -17.57 -72.64 20.06
CA LYS A 68 -16.92 -72.05 18.87
C LYS A 68 -17.68 -70.81 18.40
N ASN A 69 -19.01 -70.88 18.33
CA ASN A 69 -19.84 -69.75 17.92
C ASN A 69 -19.75 -68.58 18.91
N VAL A 70 -19.73 -68.84 20.22
CA VAL A 70 -19.54 -67.81 21.25
C VAL A 70 -18.20 -67.09 21.07
N LYS A 71 -17.10 -67.84 20.87
CA LYS A 71 -15.79 -67.23 20.62
C LYS A 71 -15.77 -66.36 19.37
N GLN A 72 -16.39 -66.83 18.28
CA GLN A 72 -16.48 -66.03 17.05
C GLN A 72 -17.26 -64.72 17.29
N LEU A 73 -18.37 -64.79 18.02
CA LEU A 73 -19.17 -63.60 18.36
C LEU A 73 -18.41 -62.64 19.28
N GLU A 74 -17.60 -63.14 20.21
CA GLU A 74 -16.72 -62.32 21.05
C GLU A 74 -15.68 -61.56 20.22
N GLU A 75 -15.03 -62.25 19.26
CA GLU A 75 -14.07 -61.65 18.33
C GLU A 75 -14.74 -60.60 17.42
N ASP A 76 -15.92 -60.92 16.87
CA ASP A 76 -16.68 -60.00 16.01
C ASP A 76 -17.12 -58.76 16.79
N ASN A 77 -17.60 -58.92 18.02
CA ASN A 77 -17.96 -57.81 18.90
C ASN A 77 -16.74 -56.92 19.23
N HIS A 78 -15.59 -57.53 19.51
CA HIS A 78 -14.36 -56.78 19.76
C HIS A 78 -13.95 -55.96 18.54
N ASN A 79 -14.00 -56.56 17.34
CA ASN A 79 -13.71 -55.86 16.09
C ASN A 79 -14.70 -54.72 15.80
N LEU A 80 -15.98 -54.90 16.12
CA LEU A 80 -16.99 -53.86 15.99
C LEU A 80 -16.74 -52.69 16.95
N LEU A 81 -16.34 -52.98 18.19
CA LEU A 81 -16.01 -51.96 19.18
C LEU A 81 -14.85 -51.06 18.70
N ILE A 82 -13.76 -51.67 18.19
CA ILE A 82 -12.62 -50.91 17.63
C ILE A 82 -13.07 -50.02 16.47
N LYS A 83 -13.91 -50.55 15.55
CA LYS A 83 -14.43 -49.77 14.42
C LYS A 83 -15.31 -48.61 14.88
N LEU A 84 -16.11 -48.81 15.91
CA LEU A 84 -16.97 -47.77 16.48
C LEU A 84 -16.12 -46.65 17.09
N GLU A 85 -15.12 -46.99 17.90
CA GLU A 85 -14.20 -46.01 18.50
C GLU A 85 -13.45 -45.20 17.43
N ALA A 86 -12.99 -45.86 16.36
CA ALA A 86 -12.35 -45.17 15.24
C ALA A 86 -13.31 -44.18 14.54
N LYS A 87 -14.58 -44.56 14.37
CA LYS A 87 -15.60 -43.69 13.78
C LYS A 87 -15.97 -42.53 14.71
N ASP A 88 -16.03 -42.76 16.01
CA ASP A 88 -16.26 -41.69 16.99
C ASP A 88 -15.14 -40.64 16.95
N GLU A 89 -13.90 -41.06 16.80
CA GLU A 89 -12.77 -40.12 16.66
C GLU A 89 -12.82 -39.35 15.34
N GLU A 90 -13.16 -40.01 14.23
CA GLU A 90 -13.40 -39.36 12.95
C GLU A 90 -14.51 -38.29 13.06
N VAL A 91 -15.62 -38.60 13.73
CA VAL A 91 -16.71 -37.66 13.99
C VAL A 91 -16.24 -36.46 14.83
N LYS A 92 -15.40 -36.66 15.85
CA LYS A 92 -14.83 -35.55 16.64
C LYS A 92 -13.95 -34.63 15.77
N ILE A 93 -13.12 -35.20 14.90
CA ILE A 93 -12.27 -34.43 13.98
C ILE A 93 -13.14 -33.62 13.01
N LEU A 94 -14.16 -34.25 12.43
CA LEU A 94 -15.08 -33.58 11.51
C LEU A 94 -15.86 -32.44 12.19
N LYS A 95 -16.32 -32.63 13.43
CA LYS A 95 -16.97 -31.56 14.22
C LYS A 95 -16.05 -30.36 14.42
N LYS A 96 -14.79 -30.59 14.79
CA LYS A 96 -13.80 -29.50 14.91
C LYS A 96 -13.58 -28.79 13.58
N ARG A 97 -13.51 -29.52 12.47
CA ARG A 97 -13.33 -28.92 11.14
C ARG A 97 -14.54 -28.08 10.72
N ILE A 98 -15.75 -28.56 10.99
CA ILE A 98 -16.99 -27.81 10.72
C ILE A 98 -16.99 -26.49 11.49
N GLN A 99 -16.65 -26.51 12.78
CA GLN A 99 -16.60 -25.32 13.61
C GLN A 99 -15.60 -24.28 13.06
N LEU A 100 -14.40 -24.71 12.68
CA LEU A 100 -13.41 -23.82 12.05
C LEU A 100 -13.94 -23.19 10.75
N LEU A 101 -14.62 -23.97 9.91
CA LEU A 101 -15.21 -23.46 8.67
C LEU A 101 -16.37 -22.48 8.93
N GLU A 102 -17.14 -22.69 10.00
CA GLU A 102 -18.20 -21.75 10.41
C GLU A 102 -17.62 -20.42 10.89
N ASP A 103 -16.53 -20.45 11.64
CA ASP A 103 -15.80 -19.25 12.07
C ASP A 103 -15.19 -18.50 10.88
N GLU A 104 -14.51 -19.20 9.97
CA GLU A 104 -13.98 -18.64 8.72
C GLU A 104 -15.10 -18.00 7.88
N LYS A 105 -16.23 -18.67 7.74
CA LYS A 105 -17.41 -18.15 7.02
C LYS A 105 -17.96 -16.88 7.68
N LYS A 106 -17.92 -16.78 9.01
CA LYS A 106 -18.36 -15.59 9.73
C LYS A 106 -17.42 -14.42 9.44
N ILE A 107 -16.12 -14.63 9.54
CA ILE A 107 -15.09 -13.61 9.25
C ILE A 107 -15.24 -13.10 7.81
N LEU A 108 -15.35 -14.01 6.83
CA LEU A 108 -15.51 -13.63 5.43
C LEU A 108 -16.78 -12.81 5.16
N LYS A 109 -17.87 -13.07 5.88
CA LYS A 109 -19.10 -12.26 5.78
C LYS A 109 -18.90 -10.85 6.32
N GLU A 110 -18.19 -10.71 7.44
CA GLU A 110 -17.87 -9.41 8.04
C GLU A 110 -16.94 -8.59 7.13
N GLU A 111 -15.92 -9.23 6.56
CA GLU A 111 -15.02 -8.61 5.58
C GLU A 111 -15.76 -8.17 4.32
N LEU A 112 -16.65 -9.02 3.78
CA LEU A 112 -17.46 -8.68 2.61
C LEU A 112 -18.36 -7.47 2.89
N ALA A 113 -18.97 -7.40 4.08
CA ALA A 113 -19.79 -6.26 4.48
C ALA A 113 -18.95 -4.97 4.57
N ALA A 114 -17.73 -5.05 5.11
CA ALA A 114 -16.81 -3.92 5.19
C ALA A 114 -16.36 -3.43 3.80
N VAL A 115 -16.06 -4.35 2.88
CA VAL A 115 -15.72 -4.02 1.48
C VAL A 115 -16.92 -3.36 0.78
N HIS A 116 -18.13 -3.87 0.98
CA HIS A 116 -19.35 -3.29 0.41
C HIS A 116 -19.58 -1.85 0.88
N PHE A 117 -19.32 -1.57 2.18
CA PHE A 117 -19.42 -0.21 2.72
C PHE A 117 -18.39 0.73 2.08
N LYS A 118 -17.12 0.29 1.96
CA LYS A 118 -16.07 1.08 1.29
C LYS A 118 -16.40 1.35 -0.17
N LEU A 119 -16.93 0.36 -0.88
CA LEU A 119 -17.32 0.51 -2.29
C LEU A 119 -18.43 1.56 -2.45
N LYS A 120 -19.46 1.54 -1.60
CA LYS A 120 -20.50 2.58 -1.59
C LYS A 120 -19.95 3.98 -1.32
N SER A 121 -19.00 4.10 -0.38
CA SER A 121 -18.34 5.39 -0.09
C SER A 121 -17.59 5.92 -1.32
N ILE A 122 -16.85 5.04 -2.01
CA ILE A 122 -16.10 5.40 -3.22
C ILE A 122 -17.07 5.78 -4.36
N GLU A 123 -18.19 5.07 -4.51
CA GLU A 123 -19.21 5.43 -5.50
C GLU A 123 -19.79 6.83 -5.26
N GLU A 124 -20.04 7.19 -3.99
CA GLU A 124 -20.54 8.51 -3.62
C GLU A 124 -19.48 9.61 -3.86
N GLU A 125 -18.22 9.37 -3.49
CA GLU A 125 -17.11 10.26 -3.80
C GLU A 125 -16.94 10.46 -5.31
N MET A 126 -17.02 9.38 -6.09
CA MET A 126 -16.89 9.45 -7.54
C MET A 126 -18.02 10.28 -8.18
N LYS A 127 -19.25 10.15 -7.67
CA LYS A 127 -20.38 10.97 -8.10
C LYS A 127 -20.14 12.45 -7.79
N ASN A 128 -19.63 12.77 -6.61
CA ASN A 128 -19.31 14.15 -6.22
C ASN A 128 -18.19 14.75 -7.09
N ILE A 129 -17.12 13.98 -7.37
CA ILE A 129 -16.04 14.40 -8.26
C ILE A 129 -16.58 14.64 -9.68
N GLN A 130 -17.44 13.75 -10.17
CA GLN A 130 -18.03 13.90 -11.50
C GLN A 130 -18.88 15.17 -11.60
N GLN A 131 -19.66 15.49 -10.58
CA GLN A 131 -20.44 16.73 -10.54
C GLN A 131 -19.52 17.97 -10.52
N SER A 132 -18.51 17.98 -9.64
CA SER A 132 -17.54 19.09 -9.57
C SER A 132 -16.82 19.31 -10.90
N ARG A 133 -16.46 18.21 -11.59
CA ARG A 133 -15.82 18.28 -12.90
C ARG A 133 -16.74 18.91 -13.95
N GLN A 134 -18.03 18.54 -13.94
CA GLN A 134 -19.01 19.13 -14.85
C GLN A 134 -19.18 20.64 -14.58
N ASP A 135 -19.24 21.04 -13.32
CA ASP A 135 -19.35 22.45 -12.93
C ASP A 135 -18.12 23.25 -13.39
N ASP A 136 -16.93 22.68 -13.27
CA ASP A 136 -15.69 23.32 -13.72
C ASP A 136 -15.57 23.37 -15.25
N GLU A 137 -16.07 22.36 -15.96
CA GLU A 137 -16.14 22.36 -17.42
C GLU A 137 -17.10 23.44 -17.93
N GLU A 138 -18.22 23.67 -17.24
CA GLU A 138 -19.14 24.76 -17.54
C GLU A 138 -18.51 26.15 -17.30
N LYS A 139 -17.80 26.33 -16.18
CA LYS A 139 -17.05 27.56 -15.90
C LYS A 139 -15.96 27.81 -16.95
N SER A 140 -15.22 26.77 -17.32
CA SER A 140 -14.17 26.87 -18.35
C SER A 140 -14.76 27.29 -19.69
N SER A 141 -15.90 26.72 -20.08
CA SER A 141 -16.59 27.09 -21.32
C SER A 141 -17.03 28.56 -21.31
N LYS A 142 -17.57 29.05 -20.19
CA LYS A 142 -17.93 30.47 -20.02
C LYS A 142 -16.72 31.39 -20.11
N LEU A 143 -15.61 31.04 -19.46
CA LEU A 143 -14.36 31.81 -19.54
C LEU A 143 -13.80 31.86 -20.97
N ASP A 144 -13.88 30.76 -21.72
CA ASP A 144 -13.47 30.73 -23.13
C ASP A 144 -14.32 31.67 -24.00
N GLU A 145 -15.62 31.77 -23.74
CA GLU A 145 -16.51 32.73 -24.42
C GLU A 145 -16.16 34.18 -24.06
N GLU A 146 -15.98 34.48 -22.77
CA GLU A 146 -15.56 35.81 -22.31
C GLU A 146 -14.21 36.22 -22.92
N MET A 147 -13.25 35.28 -23.00
CA MET A 147 -11.94 35.52 -23.57
C MET A 147 -12.01 35.82 -25.08
N LYS A 148 -12.90 35.13 -25.82
CA LYS A 148 -13.18 35.46 -27.23
C LYS A 148 -13.75 36.87 -27.37
N MET A 149 -14.71 37.25 -26.52
CA MET A 149 -15.29 38.59 -26.53
C MET A 149 -14.25 39.68 -26.25
N ILE A 150 -13.41 39.49 -25.24
CA ILE A 150 -12.29 40.40 -24.93
C ILE A 150 -11.31 40.47 -26.11
N HIS A 151 -11.04 39.36 -26.78
CA HIS A 151 -10.16 39.38 -27.95
C HIS A 151 -10.74 40.24 -29.09
N TYR A 152 -12.05 40.17 -29.34
CA TYR A 152 -12.71 41.03 -30.33
C TYR A 152 -12.63 42.51 -29.94
N THR A 153 -12.94 42.87 -28.70
CA THR A 153 -12.88 44.27 -28.25
C THR A 153 -11.46 44.82 -28.26
N LEU A 154 -10.45 44.04 -27.87
CA LEU A 154 -9.04 44.44 -27.97
C LEU A 154 -8.62 44.68 -29.43
N LYS A 155 -9.12 43.88 -30.37
CA LYS A 155 -8.85 44.07 -31.80
C LYS A 155 -9.46 45.37 -32.32
N GLU A 156 -10.65 45.75 -31.85
CA GLU A 156 -11.29 47.03 -32.16
C GLU A 156 -10.53 48.22 -31.56
N ILE A 157 -10.24 48.19 -30.26
CA ILE A 157 -9.44 49.23 -29.58
C ILE A 157 -8.09 49.43 -30.27
N LYS A 158 -7.44 48.35 -30.72
CA LYS A 158 -6.18 48.44 -31.46
C LYS A 158 -6.33 49.17 -32.81
N LYS A 159 -7.45 49.00 -33.51
CA LYS A 159 -7.73 49.75 -34.74
C LYS A 159 -7.97 51.23 -34.44
N ASP A 160 -8.76 51.53 -33.41
CA ASP A 160 -9.05 52.90 -32.99
C ASP A 160 -7.78 53.62 -32.51
N LEU A 161 -6.90 52.91 -31.80
CA LEU A 161 -5.59 53.42 -31.40
C LEU A 161 -4.70 53.73 -32.61
N ALA A 162 -4.73 52.89 -33.65
CA ALA A 162 -3.98 53.15 -34.88
C ALA A 162 -4.55 54.37 -35.64
N ALA A 163 -5.87 54.51 -35.69
CA ALA A 163 -6.54 55.65 -36.30
C ALA A 163 -6.20 56.95 -35.55
N THR A 164 -6.41 56.99 -34.23
CA THR A 164 -6.07 58.15 -33.38
C THR A 164 -4.59 58.50 -33.43
N LYS A 165 -3.67 57.50 -33.48
CA LYS A 165 -2.24 57.76 -33.65
C LYS A 165 -1.95 58.42 -35.00
N SER A 166 -2.62 57.99 -36.07
CA SER A 166 -2.46 58.60 -37.40
C SER A 166 -2.98 60.04 -37.44
N GLU A 167 -4.15 60.31 -36.83
CA GLU A 167 -4.69 61.66 -36.67
C GLU A 167 -3.76 62.55 -35.85
N ASN A 168 -3.18 62.02 -34.77
CA ASN A 168 -2.22 62.74 -33.94
C ASN A 168 -0.95 63.11 -34.72
N GLU A 169 -0.46 62.24 -35.61
CA GLU A 169 0.66 62.57 -36.49
C GLU A 169 0.31 63.66 -37.52
N VAL A 170 -0.92 63.67 -38.04
CA VAL A 170 -1.42 64.77 -38.90
C VAL A 170 -1.48 66.08 -38.12
N LEU A 171 -2.06 66.08 -36.92
CA LEU A 171 -2.14 67.25 -36.05
C LEU A 171 -0.76 67.76 -35.64
N LYS A 172 0.18 66.88 -35.29
CA LYS A 172 1.58 67.25 -35.02
C LYS A 172 2.23 67.93 -36.21
N LYS A 173 1.99 67.44 -37.43
CA LYS A 173 2.49 68.11 -38.65
C LYS A 173 1.88 69.49 -38.82
N GLN A 174 0.58 69.65 -38.60
CA GLN A 174 -0.13 70.92 -38.68
C GLN A 174 0.36 71.92 -37.62
N ILE A 175 0.52 71.47 -36.36
CA ILE A 175 1.12 72.27 -35.28
C ILE A 175 2.54 72.69 -35.69
N ARG A 176 3.40 71.77 -36.14
CA ARG A 176 4.76 72.12 -36.61
C ARG A 176 4.77 73.13 -37.76
N HIS A 177 3.75 73.15 -38.61
CA HIS A 177 3.61 74.16 -39.66
C HIS A 177 3.17 75.50 -39.07
N GLN A 178 2.24 75.52 -38.10
CA GLN A 178 1.84 76.73 -37.39
C GLN A 178 2.96 77.30 -36.48
N THR A 179 3.71 76.45 -35.77
CA THR A 179 4.85 76.88 -34.94
C THR A 179 6.01 77.43 -35.79
N ARG A 180 6.15 77.00 -37.05
CA ARG A 180 7.11 77.59 -38.00
C ARG A 180 6.71 79.00 -38.45
N TYR A 181 5.45 79.40 -38.24
CA TYR A 181 4.91 80.72 -38.55
C TYR A 181 4.54 81.50 -37.29
N VAL A 182 5.31 81.35 -36.21
CA VAL A 182 5.37 82.36 -35.14
C VAL A 182 6.64 83.18 -35.37
N PRO A 183 6.54 84.44 -35.82
CA PRO A 183 7.69 85.33 -35.88
C PRO A 183 8.27 85.50 -34.46
N GLY A 184 9.41 84.86 -34.17
CA GLY A 184 10.18 85.09 -32.93
C GLY A 184 10.52 83.89 -32.04
N ALA A 185 10.29 82.63 -32.44
CA ALA A 185 10.67 81.48 -31.60
C ALA A 185 12.16 81.08 -31.75
N LEU A 186 12.92 81.12 -30.65
CA LEU A 186 14.34 80.75 -30.55
C LEU A 186 14.59 79.23 -30.69
N PRO A 187 15.80 78.80 -31.10
CA PRO A 187 16.15 77.39 -31.23
C PRO A 187 16.09 76.67 -29.88
N LEU A 188 15.51 75.47 -29.88
CA LEU A 188 15.51 74.56 -28.73
C LEU A 188 16.98 74.19 -28.40
N MET A 189 17.53 74.74 -27.31
CA MET A 189 18.88 74.41 -26.86
C MET A 189 18.96 72.95 -26.41
N SER A 190 20.07 72.27 -26.74
CA SER A 190 20.39 70.95 -26.21
C SER A 190 20.54 71.01 -24.69
N VAL A 191 19.81 70.17 -23.98
CA VAL A 191 19.90 70.02 -22.53
C VAL A 191 21.31 69.56 -22.18
N GLN A 192 22.04 70.36 -21.40
CA GLN A 192 23.34 69.99 -20.83
C GLN A 192 23.14 68.77 -19.92
N VAL A 193 24.00 67.75 -20.05
CA VAL A 193 24.03 66.57 -19.16
C VAL A 193 24.36 67.07 -17.75
N SER A 194 23.36 67.08 -16.86
CA SER A 194 23.55 67.44 -15.45
C SER A 194 24.53 66.47 -14.79
N GLU A 195 25.46 66.98 -13.97
CA GLU A 195 26.36 66.17 -13.14
C GLU A 195 25.60 65.16 -12.27
N GLU A 196 24.35 65.48 -11.92
CA GLU A 196 23.42 64.61 -11.20
C GLU A 196 23.05 63.36 -12.00
N ALA A 197 22.85 63.49 -13.31
CA ALA A 197 22.54 62.37 -14.18
C ALA A 197 23.73 61.40 -14.28
N ASN A 198 24.96 61.91 -14.27
CA ASN A 198 26.17 61.09 -14.22
C ASN A 198 26.34 60.40 -12.85
N ALA A 199 26.03 61.09 -11.75
CA ALA A 199 26.07 60.50 -10.41
C ALA A 199 25.02 59.38 -10.22
N SER A 200 23.79 59.60 -10.67
CA SER A 200 22.74 58.56 -10.67
C SER A 200 23.09 57.38 -11.58
N LYS A 201 23.74 57.64 -12.71
CA LYS A 201 24.21 56.59 -13.62
C LYS A 201 25.27 55.70 -12.96
N ASN A 202 26.26 56.28 -12.27
CA ASN A 202 27.30 55.51 -11.58
C ASN A 202 26.70 54.58 -10.51
N LEU A 203 25.72 55.07 -9.75
CA LEU A 203 25.06 54.26 -8.72
C LEU A 203 24.15 53.18 -9.31
N GLY A 204 23.43 53.45 -10.39
CA GLY A 204 22.60 52.42 -11.03
C GLY A 204 23.39 51.31 -11.74
N GLU A 205 24.55 51.64 -12.33
CA GLU A 205 25.49 50.64 -12.86
C GLU A 205 26.05 49.75 -11.75
N MET A 206 26.37 50.32 -10.57
CA MET A 206 26.79 49.55 -9.40
C MET A 206 25.72 48.54 -8.98
N CYS A 207 24.45 48.97 -8.95
CA CYS A 207 23.32 48.10 -8.59
C CYS A 207 23.19 46.91 -9.55
N LEU A 208 23.33 47.15 -10.87
CA LEU A 208 23.37 46.10 -11.88
C LEU A 208 24.50 45.09 -11.64
N GLN A 209 25.70 45.58 -11.28
CA GLN A 209 26.84 44.72 -10.97
C GLN A 209 26.61 43.89 -9.71
N ILE A 210 26.04 44.46 -8.66
CA ILE A 210 25.67 43.73 -7.44
C ILE A 210 24.69 42.60 -7.79
N GLN A 211 23.62 42.89 -8.52
CA GLN A 211 22.61 41.91 -8.92
C GLN A 211 23.21 40.78 -9.78
N ALA A 212 24.07 41.11 -10.74
CA ALA A 212 24.73 40.13 -11.59
C ALA A 212 25.69 39.23 -10.80
N GLN A 213 26.48 39.79 -9.88
CA GLN A 213 27.43 39.03 -9.07
C GLN A 213 26.75 38.13 -8.05
N LEU A 214 25.64 38.60 -7.44
CA LEU A 214 24.80 37.76 -6.58
C LEU A 214 24.29 36.54 -7.36
N TYR A 215 23.71 36.77 -8.54
CA TYR A 215 23.26 35.68 -9.42
C TYR A 215 24.37 34.69 -9.78
N LYS A 216 25.55 35.20 -10.15
CA LYS A 216 26.71 34.36 -10.50
C LYS A 216 27.14 33.45 -9.35
N LYS A 217 27.11 33.94 -8.10
CA LYS A 217 27.50 33.12 -6.93
C LYS A 217 26.45 32.11 -6.51
N ILE A 218 25.17 32.42 -6.70
CA ILE A 218 24.06 31.58 -6.24
C ILE A 218 23.71 30.51 -7.28
N LEU A 219 23.73 30.89 -8.57
CA LEU A 219 23.43 30.02 -9.71
C LEU A 219 24.50 30.13 -10.81
N PRO A 220 25.74 29.67 -10.57
CA PRO A 220 26.84 29.80 -11.53
C PRO A 220 26.56 29.13 -12.88
N GLY A 221 25.84 28.01 -12.88
CA GLY A 221 25.49 27.27 -14.11
C GLY A 221 24.44 27.95 -15.00
N TYR A 222 23.70 28.94 -14.47
CA TYR A 222 22.63 29.64 -15.20
C TYR A 222 22.98 31.12 -15.48
N PHE A 223 24.17 31.55 -15.08
CA PHE A 223 24.62 32.92 -15.27
C PHE A 223 25.11 33.14 -16.72
N THR A 224 24.56 34.19 -17.33
CA THR A 224 24.95 34.73 -18.64
C THR A 224 25.25 36.23 -18.53
N PRO A 225 26.40 36.74 -19.02
CA PRO A 225 26.81 38.13 -18.83
C PRO A 225 25.99 39.15 -19.63
N ILE A 226 25.07 38.69 -20.48
CA ILE A 226 24.27 39.54 -21.39
C ILE A 226 22.91 39.92 -20.75
N ARG A 227 22.46 39.15 -19.74
CA ARG A 227 21.12 39.30 -19.17
C ARG A 227 21.13 40.25 -17.97
N SER A 228 20.12 41.12 -17.87
CA SER A 228 19.86 41.88 -16.65
C SER A 228 19.18 40.98 -15.62
N TYR A 229 19.73 40.96 -14.42
CA TYR A 229 19.31 40.10 -13.33
C TYR A 229 18.60 40.90 -12.26
N LYS A 230 17.50 40.39 -11.69
CA LYS A 230 16.79 41.01 -10.57
C LYS A 230 16.65 40.06 -9.40
N ILE A 231 16.76 40.55 -8.17
CA ILE A 231 16.65 39.71 -6.97
C ILE A 231 15.26 39.04 -6.89
N ALA A 232 14.19 39.75 -7.26
CA ALA A 232 12.85 39.18 -7.40
C ALA A 232 12.78 37.98 -8.38
N THR A 233 13.53 38.04 -9.49
CA THR A 233 13.59 36.91 -10.44
C THR A 233 14.46 35.79 -9.90
N LEU A 234 15.45 36.07 -9.05
CA LEU A 234 16.34 35.07 -8.48
C LEU A 234 15.60 34.13 -7.55
N LYS A 235 14.76 34.69 -6.68
CA LYS A 235 13.90 33.93 -5.77
C LYS A 235 12.99 32.98 -6.58
N LYS A 236 12.38 33.48 -7.65
CA LYS A 236 11.54 32.68 -8.57
C LYS A 236 12.34 31.65 -9.37
N ASP A 237 13.57 31.96 -9.78
CA ASP A 237 14.43 31.04 -10.53
C ASP A 237 14.89 29.89 -9.62
N ILE A 238 15.22 30.16 -8.35
CA ILE A 238 15.52 29.14 -7.33
C ILE A 238 14.32 28.20 -7.09
N GLU A 239 13.09 28.75 -7.06
CA GLU A 239 11.87 27.95 -6.92
C GLU A 239 11.60 27.05 -8.12
N LYS A 240 11.93 27.52 -9.34
CA LYS A 240 11.75 26.80 -10.61
C LYS A 240 12.81 25.73 -10.88
N LEU A 241 13.89 25.64 -10.10
CA LEU A 241 14.91 24.58 -10.18
C LEU A 241 14.41 23.20 -9.69
N SER A 242 13.11 22.96 -9.75
CA SER A 242 12.39 21.82 -9.17
C SER A 242 12.74 20.44 -9.73
N LYS A 243 13.80 20.30 -10.54
CA LYS A 243 14.24 19.01 -11.11
C LYS A 243 15.27 18.27 -10.26
N THR A 244 15.92 18.92 -9.29
CA THR A 244 16.96 18.26 -8.47
C THR A 244 16.91 18.83 -7.05
N VAL A 245 16.33 18.08 -6.10
CA VAL A 245 16.18 18.50 -4.68
C VAL A 245 17.52 18.94 -4.07
N ASN A 246 18.62 18.34 -4.52
CA ASN A 246 19.98 18.63 -4.05
C ASN A 246 20.49 20.01 -4.50
N GLU A 247 20.29 20.39 -5.77
CA GLU A 247 20.76 21.68 -6.31
C GLU A 247 19.98 22.86 -5.72
N LYS A 248 18.69 22.67 -5.44
CA LYS A 248 17.85 23.68 -4.77
C LYS A 248 18.32 23.92 -3.33
N ALA A 249 18.60 22.85 -2.58
CA ALA A 249 19.09 22.97 -1.21
C ALA A 249 20.47 23.65 -1.15
N GLU A 250 21.36 23.35 -2.10
CA GLU A 250 22.65 24.02 -2.20
C GLU A 250 22.54 25.49 -2.62
N ALA A 251 21.65 25.85 -3.55
CA ALA A 251 21.42 27.23 -3.96
C ALA A 251 20.81 28.07 -2.81
N LEU A 252 19.89 27.49 -2.04
CA LEU A 252 19.35 28.12 -0.83
C LEU A 252 20.42 28.29 0.26
N LYS A 253 21.29 27.29 0.44
CA LYS A 253 22.41 27.40 1.38
C LYS A 253 23.39 28.50 0.95
N ARG A 254 23.76 28.57 -0.33
CA ARG A 254 24.60 29.66 -0.88
C ARG A 254 23.94 31.03 -0.72
N TRP A 255 22.62 31.11 -0.85
CA TRP A 255 21.86 32.34 -0.60
C TRP A 255 21.91 32.77 0.87
N GLU A 256 21.66 31.84 1.81
CA GLU A 256 21.70 32.12 3.26
C GLU A 256 23.12 32.43 3.76
N ASP A 257 24.14 31.75 3.24
CA ASP A 257 25.55 32.01 3.56
C ASP A 257 25.97 33.41 3.06
N LEU A 258 25.57 33.79 1.83
CA LEU A 258 25.83 35.13 1.28
C LEU A 258 25.04 36.22 2.02
N LYS A 259 23.79 35.94 2.40
CA LYS A 259 22.94 36.82 3.20
C LYS A 259 23.58 37.13 4.55
N SER A 260 24.07 36.09 5.22
CA SER A 260 24.75 36.21 6.52
C SER A 260 26.09 36.96 6.42
N THR A 261 26.85 36.71 5.33
CA THR A 261 28.16 37.35 5.10
C THR A 261 28.05 38.84 4.75
N LEU A 262 26.96 39.23 4.06
CA LEU A 262 26.76 40.59 3.55
C LEU A 262 25.82 41.45 4.43
N GLN A 263 25.31 40.91 5.54
CA GLN A 263 24.39 41.60 6.47
C GLN A 263 23.17 42.24 5.76
N LEU A 264 22.61 41.55 4.78
CA LEU A 264 21.53 42.09 3.93
C LEU A 264 20.20 42.09 4.71
N ARG A 265 19.65 43.29 5.03
CA ARG A 265 18.28 43.45 5.54
C ARG A 265 17.30 43.42 4.37
N GLU A 266 16.41 42.43 4.36
CA GLU A 266 15.78 41.88 3.14
C GLU A 266 14.73 42.78 2.45
N GLU A 267 14.00 43.60 3.20
CA GLU A 267 12.89 44.43 2.66
C GLU A 267 13.27 45.88 2.36
N ASP A 268 14.51 46.27 2.65
CA ASP A 268 15.00 47.63 2.44
C ASP A 268 16.05 47.69 1.31
N PHE A 269 16.67 46.55 1.00
CA PHE A 269 17.79 46.42 0.08
C PHE A 269 17.33 46.18 -1.36
N GLU A 270 16.29 45.37 -1.57
CA GLU A 270 15.74 45.08 -2.90
C GLU A 270 15.10 46.34 -3.51
N GLU A 271 14.37 47.08 -2.69
CA GLU A 271 13.70 48.34 -2.99
C GLU A 271 14.71 49.48 -3.23
N ALA A 272 15.82 49.51 -2.47
CA ALA A 272 16.90 50.47 -2.70
C ALA A 272 17.64 50.21 -4.03
N LEU A 273 17.87 48.94 -4.38
CA LEU A 273 18.48 48.55 -5.66
C LEU A 273 17.56 48.91 -6.84
N ASP A 274 16.28 48.56 -6.76
CA ASP A 274 15.31 48.86 -7.83
C ASP A 274 15.14 50.38 -8.01
N ALA A 275 15.06 51.14 -6.92
CA ALA A 275 14.90 52.59 -6.99
C ALA A 275 16.14 53.33 -7.56
N LEU A 276 17.35 52.86 -7.26
CA LEU A 276 18.59 53.38 -7.86
C LEU A 276 18.74 52.99 -9.34
N GLN A 277 18.32 51.77 -9.69
CA GLN A 277 18.38 51.24 -11.05
C GLN A 277 17.35 51.94 -11.97
N GLU A 278 16.20 52.35 -11.45
CA GLU A 278 15.22 53.13 -12.21
C GLU A 278 15.79 54.48 -12.68
N GLY A 279 16.65 55.10 -11.87
CA GLY A 279 17.38 56.32 -12.25
C GLY A 279 18.32 56.13 -13.44
N TYR A 280 18.96 54.96 -13.55
CA TYR A 280 19.86 54.61 -14.66
C TYR A 280 19.12 54.26 -15.96
N ASN A 281 17.98 53.56 -15.88
CA ASN A 281 17.17 53.21 -17.06
C ASN A 281 16.59 54.45 -17.78
N ARG A 282 16.56 55.62 -17.10
CA ARG A 282 16.19 56.91 -17.70
C ARG A 282 17.33 57.59 -18.45
N SER A 283 18.59 57.16 -18.28
CA SER A 283 19.78 57.71 -18.94
C SER A 283 20.29 56.76 -20.03
N HIS A 284 19.77 56.89 -21.25
CA HIS A 284 19.88 55.85 -22.28
C HIS A 284 21.17 55.85 -23.14
N ASP A 285 22.12 56.77 -22.94
CA ASP A 285 23.07 57.13 -24.02
C ASP A 285 24.58 57.20 -23.66
N LEU A 286 25.10 56.53 -22.63
CA LEU A 286 26.54 56.63 -22.33
C LEU A 286 27.17 55.29 -21.93
N LYS A 287 28.34 55.01 -22.54
CA LYS A 287 29.27 53.88 -22.29
C LYS A 287 29.41 53.54 -20.78
N PRO A 288 29.60 52.26 -20.38
CA PRO A 288 29.70 51.88 -18.97
C PRO A 288 30.81 52.69 -18.27
N PRO A 289 30.51 53.38 -17.16
CA PRO A 289 31.52 54.13 -16.43
C PRO A 289 32.56 53.17 -15.81
N ASN A 290 33.81 53.59 -15.71
CA ASN A 290 34.83 52.86 -14.94
C ASN A 290 34.54 53.07 -13.44
N LEU A 291 33.86 52.11 -12.80
CA LEU A 291 33.48 52.21 -11.39
C LEU A 291 34.70 52.09 -10.47
N ASN A 292 34.81 53.01 -9.53
CA ASN A 292 35.77 52.97 -8.42
C ASN A 292 35.02 53.37 -7.14
N VAL A 293 35.36 52.76 -6.00
CA VAL A 293 34.80 53.07 -4.68
C VAL A 293 34.84 54.57 -4.38
N LYS A 294 35.89 55.29 -4.81
CA LYS A 294 35.99 56.75 -4.64
C LYS A 294 34.91 57.50 -5.44
N VAL A 295 34.73 57.12 -6.71
CA VAL A 295 33.74 57.74 -7.62
C VAL A 295 32.30 57.47 -7.15
N LEU A 296 32.05 56.30 -6.58
CA LEU A 296 30.73 55.94 -6.04
C LEU A 296 30.40 56.71 -4.77
N LYS A 297 31.37 56.90 -3.86
CA LYS A 297 31.20 57.72 -2.65
C LYS A 297 31.00 59.19 -3.00
N GLU A 298 31.78 59.73 -3.93
CA GLU A 298 31.61 61.09 -4.45
C GLU A 298 30.24 61.29 -5.13
N SER A 299 29.76 60.29 -5.87
CA SER A 299 28.44 60.32 -6.51
C SER A 299 27.30 60.28 -5.48
N ALA A 300 27.45 59.50 -4.41
CA ALA A 300 26.48 59.42 -3.31
C ALA A 300 26.41 60.74 -2.51
N GLU A 301 27.57 61.33 -2.20
CA GLU A 301 27.64 62.64 -1.52
C GLU A 301 27.04 63.77 -2.37
N LEU A 302 27.26 63.75 -3.69
CA LEU A 302 26.70 64.77 -4.60
C LEU A 302 25.16 64.70 -4.61
N LEU A 303 24.59 63.50 -4.69
CA LEU A 303 23.13 63.32 -4.69
C LEU A 303 22.50 63.64 -3.33
N GLU A 304 23.22 63.46 -2.22
CA GLU A 304 22.75 63.90 -0.91
C GLU A 304 22.80 65.41 -0.74
N ARG A 305 23.88 66.06 -1.19
CA ARG A 305 23.97 67.54 -1.20
C ARG A 305 22.86 68.18 -2.03
N ARG A 306 22.38 67.50 -3.07
CA ARG A 306 21.23 67.89 -3.90
C ARG A 306 19.87 67.45 -3.33
N ASN A 307 19.86 66.78 -2.18
CA ASN A 307 18.67 66.32 -1.46
C ASN A 307 17.79 65.35 -2.29
N ILE A 308 18.42 64.59 -3.19
CA ILE A 308 17.80 63.58 -4.07
C ILE A 308 17.74 62.23 -3.33
N LEU A 309 18.73 61.95 -2.49
CA LEU A 309 18.79 60.75 -1.64
C LEU A 309 17.81 60.88 -0.48
N LYS A 310 16.63 60.26 -0.59
CA LYS A 310 15.58 60.24 0.44
C LYS A 310 14.92 58.86 0.56
N GLY A 311 14.42 58.55 1.76
CA GLY A 311 13.71 57.30 2.04
C GLY A 311 14.59 56.06 1.83
N TRP A 312 14.19 55.18 0.92
CA TRP A 312 14.88 53.92 0.62
C TRP A 312 16.30 54.10 0.07
N ILE A 313 16.63 55.30 -0.43
CA ILE A 313 17.95 55.65 -1.01
C ILE A 313 18.72 56.65 -0.11
N SER A 314 18.68 56.51 1.21
CA SER A 314 19.49 57.35 2.12
C SER A 314 21.00 57.13 1.94
N LEU A 315 21.85 58.13 2.22
CA LEU A 315 23.31 58.01 2.09
C LEU A 315 23.89 56.82 2.86
N GLU A 316 23.43 56.57 4.08
CA GLU A 316 23.88 55.43 4.90
C GLU A 316 23.65 54.09 4.19
N ARG A 317 22.48 53.95 3.53
CA ARG A 317 22.13 52.75 2.75
C ARG A 317 22.94 52.64 1.47
N VAL A 318 23.14 53.75 0.74
CA VAL A 318 23.97 53.77 -0.48
C VAL A 318 25.42 53.43 -0.14
N ASN A 319 25.96 53.92 0.98
CA ASN A 319 27.29 53.53 1.46
C ASN A 319 27.36 52.05 1.84
N GLY A 320 26.31 51.51 2.48
CA GLY A 320 26.19 50.07 2.71
C GLY A 320 26.18 49.26 1.40
N LEU A 321 25.51 49.74 0.35
CA LEU A 321 25.53 49.12 -0.99
C LEU A 321 26.92 49.18 -1.63
N ILE A 322 27.63 50.29 -1.47
CA ILE A 322 29.02 50.44 -1.97
C ILE A 322 29.96 49.47 -1.25
N ASP A 323 29.79 49.25 0.06
CA ASP A 323 30.58 48.29 0.82
C ASP A 323 30.24 46.84 0.43
N VAL A 324 28.96 46.53 0.18
CA VAL A 324 28.53 45.23 -0.37
C VAL A 324 29.11 45.01 -1.77
N TRP A 325 29.10 46.03 -2.63
CA TRP A 325 29.72 45.95 -3.96
C TRP A 325 31.22 45.70 -3.87
N LYS A 326 31.92 46.42 -2.98
CA LYS A 326 33.35 46.21 -2.74
C LYS A 326 33.64 44.77 -2.29
N ASN A 327 32.90 44.25 -1.32
CA ASN A 327 33.06 42.89 -0.82
C ASN A 327 32.74 41.81 -1.89
N LEU A 328 31.79 42.10 -2.79
CA LEU A 328 31.44 41.20 -3.89
C LEU A 328 32.50 41.19 -5.00
N VAL A 329 33.11 42.34 -5.30
CA VAL A 329 34.20 42.49 -6.27
C VAL A 329 35.50 41.88 -5.74
N ASP A 330 35.88 42.14 -4.47
CA ASP A 330 37.09 41.58 -3.84
C ASP A 330 37.03 40.04 -3.67
N CYS A 331 35.83 39.47 -3.50
CA CYS A 331 35.64 38.01 -3.50
C CYS A 331 35.81 37.35 -4.90
N GLY A 332 35.88 38.13 -5.98
CA GLY A 332 36.05 37.63 -7.34
C GLY A 332 37.50 37.36 -7.73
N GLU A 333 38.48 37.82 -6.95
CA GLU A 333 39.92 37.64 -7.22
C GLU A 333 40.54 36.42 -6.50
N LYS A 334 39.77 35.72 -5.66
CA LYS A 334 40.17 34.47 -5.01
C LYS A 334 39.24 33.32 -5.42
N ALA A 335 39.35 32.89 -6.68
CA ALA A 335 38.82 31.62 -7.16
C ALA A 335 39.84 30.96 -8.09
#